data_AF-A0A1H5WYB4-F1
#
_entry.id   AF-A0A1H5WYB4-F1
#
_cell.length_a   1.000
_cell.length_b   1.000
_cell.length_c   1.000
_cell.angle_alpha   90.00
_cell.angle_beta   90.00
_cell.angle_gamma   90.00
#
_symmetry.space_group_name_H-M   'P 1'
#
loop_
_entity.id
_entity.type
_entity.pdbx_description
1 polymer ?
#
loop_
_entity_poly.entity_id
_entity_poly.type
_entity_poly.pdbx_seq_one_letter_code
_entity_poly.pdbx_strand_id
1 'polypeptide(L)'
;MEAAEKTVDAYIGQALVTGTLVVDTGLHIGAGKDEIEIGGIDNPVVKTPQGDPYVPGSSIKGKMRFLMEWAFGKVRANGDGKVWGWSDEDVAPGDPILRIFGTAAKKDAWLEGPTRLLVRDAMLDTAWREQALSAGRELTEIKTEVTIDRIAGKALDGVGARQTERVPPVRGSPSRRHSGSSRLAETRARMT
;
A
#
# COMPACT_ATOMS: atom_id res chain seq x y z
N MET A 1 -32.82 -18.83 22.54
CA MET A 1 -32.08 -17.69 21.97
C MET A 1 -32.50 -17.56 20.54
N GLU A 2 -33.23 -16.50 20.23
CA GLU A 2 -33.67 -16.16 18.87
C GLU A 2 -32.42 -15.78 18.06
N ALA A 3 -32.20 -16.44 16.92
CA ALA A 3 -31.06 -16.13 16.07
C ALA A 3 -31.26 -14.73 15.49
N ALA A 4 -30.37 -13.80 15.80
CA ALA A 4 -30.43 -12.44 15.25
C ALA A 4 -30.44 -12.52 13.72
N GLU A 5 -31.49 -11.96 13.10
CA GLU A 5 -31.71 -12.02 11.67
C GLU A 5 -30.63 -11.21 10.94
N LYS A 6 -29.93 -11.84 9.97
CA LYS A 6 -28.92 -11.15 9.18
C LYS A 6 -29.59 -10.20 8.20
N THR A 7 -29.37 -8.90 8.38
CA THR A 7 -29.83 -7.86 7.46
C THR A 7 -28.81 -7.66 6.34
N VAL A 8 -28.85 -8.54 5.33
CA VAL A 8 -27.98 -8.41 4.16
C VAL A 8 -28.70 -7.61 3.08
N ASP A 9 -28.10 -6.51 2.64
CA ASP A 9 -28.59 -5.74 1.49
C ASP A 9 -28.67 -6.62 0.24
N ALA A 10 -29.71 -6.43 -0.57
CA ALA A 10 -29.79 -7.10 -1.87
C ALA A 10 -28.62 -6.66 -2.79
N TYR A 11 -28.06 -7.62 -3.53
CA TYR A 11 -27.04 -7.30 -4.53
C TYR A 11 -27.68 -6.60 -5.73
N ILE A 12 -27.37 -5.31 -5.89
CA ILE A 12 -27.88 -4.48 -6.98
C ILE A 12 -26.89 -4.35 -8.16
N GLY A 13 -25.61 -4.63 -7.94
CA GLY A 13 -24.56 -4.50 -8.96
C GLY A 13 -23.19 -4.17 -8.38
N GLN A 14 -22.21 -4.01 -9.28
CA GLN A 14 -20.84 -3.66 -8.95
C GLN A 14 -20.43 -2.37 -9.68
N ALA A 15 -19.94 -1.39 -8.92
CA ALA A 15 -19.27 -0.22 -9.49
C ALA A 15 -17.78 -0.54 -9.71
N LEU A 16 -17.27 -0.22 -10.90
CA LEU A 16 -15.85 -0.37 -11.23
C LEU A 16 -15.16 1.00 -11.20
N VAL A 17 -14.14 1.13 -10.36
CA VAL A 17 -13.29 2.33 -10.28
C VAL A 17 -11.90 1.93 -10.76
N THR A 18 -11.47 2.53 -11.86
CA THR A 18 -10.14 2.30 -12.45
C THR A 18 -9.33 3.58 -12.35
N GLY A 19 -8.02 3.42 -12.31
CA GLY A 19 -7.13 4.55 -12.16
C GLY A 19 -5.68 4.19 -12.36
N THR A 20 -4.86 5.22 -12.20
CA THR A 20 -3.43 5.12 -12.40
C THR A 20 -2.71 5.73 -11.21
N LEU A 21 -1.88 4.93 -10.55
CA LEU A 21 -1.02 5.38 -9.47
C LEU A 21 0.27 5.94 -10.07
N VAL A 22 0.63 7.15 -9.65
CA VAL A 22 1.85 7.84 -10.09
C VAL A 22 2.82 7.91 -8.92
N VAL A 23 4.05 7.45 -9.14
CA VAL A 23 5.10 7.47 -8.12
C VAL A 23 5.80 8.83 -8.16
N ASP A 24 5.36 9.77 -7.31
CA ASP A 24 5.95 11.12 -7.24
C ASP A 24 7.28 11.14 -6.48
N THR A 25 7.45 10.24 -5.51
CA THR A 25 8.68 10.03 -4.74
C THR A 25 8.97 8.54 -4.65
N GLY A 26 10.24 8.16 -4.49
CA GLY A 26 10.64 6.75 -4.50
C GLY A 26 9.78 5.88 -3.58
N LEU A 27 9.16 4.84 -4.14
CA LEU A 27 8.17 4.00 -3.45
C LEU A 27 8.79 2.66 -3.07
N HIS A 28 8.77 2.34 -1.78
CA HIS A 28 9.17 1.03 -1.27
C HIS A 28 7.96 0.31 -0.67
N ILE A 29 7.70 -0.90 -1.17
CA ILE A 29 6.78 -1.87 -0.57
C ILE A 29 7.56 -3.16 -0.45
N GLY A 30 7.92 -3.55 0.77
CA GLY A 30 8.80 -4.71 1.00
C GLY A 30 8.15 -6.05 0.64
N ALA A 31 8.95 -6.97 0.09
CA ALA A 31 8.52 -8.32 -0.26
C ALA A 31 8.31 -9.27 0.95
N GLY A 32 8.63 -8.83 2.17
CA GLY A 32 8.74 -9.71 3.34
C GLY A 32 10.16 -10.28 3.49
N LYS A 33 10.38 -11.12 4.51
CA LYS A 33 11.71 -11.66 4.87
C LYS A 33 11.97 -13.09 4.35
N ASP A 34 11.10 -13.62 3.50
CA ASP A 34 11.08 -15.07 3.21
C ASP A 34 12.04 -15.50 2.10
N GLU A 35 12.58 -14.57 1.32
CA GLU A 35 13.69 -14.84 0.38
C GLU A 35 14.96 -14.17 0.89
N ILE A 36 15.72 -14.90 1.71
CA ILE A 36 17.10 -14.54 2.05
C ILE A 36 17.95 -14.85 0.81
N GLU A 37 18.11 -13.87 -0.08
CA GLU A 37 19.19 -13.92 -1.07
C GLU A 37 20.52 -13.65 -0.34
N ILE A 38 21.40 -14.66 -0.30
CA ILE A 38 22.74 -14.54 0.28
C ILE A 38 23.51 -13.50 -0.54
N GLY A 39 23.74 -12.31 0.03
CA GLY A 39 24.39 -11.18 -0.64
C GLY A 39 23.45 -10.20 -1.35
N GLY A 40 22.13 -10.34 -1.15
CA GLY A 40 21.11 -9.43 -1.70
C GLY A 40 20.96 -8.11 -0.94
N ILE A 41 20.08 -7.25 -1.45
CA ILE A 41 19.71 -5.96 -0.84
C ILE A 41 18.94 -6.19 0.46
N ASP A 42 19.20 -5.41 1.52
CA ASP A 42 18.57 -5.61 2.84
C ASP A 42 17.03 -5.54 2.81
N ASN A 43 16.49 -4.60 2.03
CA ASN A 43 15.05 -4.37 1.93
C ASN A 43 14.62 -4.34 0.45
N PRO A 44 14.35 -5.51 -0.16
CA PRO A 44 13.90 -5.60 -1.55
C PRO A 44 12.44 -5.16 -1.68
N VAL A 45 12.06 -4.65 -2.86
CA VAL A 45 10.64 -4.38 -3.17
C VAL A 45 9.92 -5.65 -3.59
N VAL A 46 8.62 -5.71 -3.34
CA VAL A 46 7.75 -6.78 -3.84
C VAL A 46 7.69 -6.74 -5.37
N LYS A 47 7.93 -7.90 -5.99
CA LYS A 47 7.98 -8.08 -7.45
C LYS A 47 7.06 -9.23 -7.87
N THR A 48 6.63 -9.18 -9.12
CA THR A 48 6.00 -10.33 -9.78
C THR A 48 7.06 -11.41 -10.06
N PRO A 49 6.67 -12.65 -10.40
CA PRO A 49 7.61 -13.68 -10.85
C PRO A 49 8.46 -13.25 -12.06
N GLN A 50 8.01 -12.27 -12.84
CA GLN A 50 8.72 -11.70 -13.98
C GLN A 50 9.75 -10.62 -13.56
N GLY A 51 9.84 -10.29 -12.26
CA GLY A 51 10.76 -9.29 -11.71
C GLY A 51 10.24 -7.86 -11.72
N ASP A 52 9.00 -7.62 -12.16
CA ASP A 52 8.43 -6.28 -12.23
C ASP A 52 7.86 -5.85 -10.85
N PRO A 53 8.18 -4.64 -10.35
CA PRO A 53 7.58 -4.16 -9.11
C PRO A 53 6.08 -3.89 -9.31
N TYR A 54 5.29 -4.16 -8.27
CA TYR A 54 3.85 -3.87 -8.26
C TYR A 54 3.38 -3.38 -6.90
N VAL A 55 2.16 -2.84 -6.83
CA VAL A 55 1.54 -2.44 -5.56
C VAL A 55 0.45 -3.47 -5.21
N PRO A 56 0.60 -4.26 -4.13
CA PRO A 56 -0.44 -5.19 -3.71
C PRO A 56 -1.75 -4.49 -3.35
N GLY A 57 -2.87 -5.06 -3.76
CA GLY A 57 -4.21 -4.55 -3.46
C GLY A 57 -4.48 -4.52 -1.95
N SER A 58 -3.87 -5.42 -1.19
CA SER A 58 -3.89 -5.42 0.28
C SER A 58 -3.18 -4.20 0.87
N SER A 59 -2.06 -3.77 0.31
CA SER A 59 -1.33 -2.57 0.74
C SER A 59 -2.15 -1.31 0.50
N ILE A 60 -2.78 -1.19 -0.68
CA ILE A 60 -3.68 -0.06 -1.02
C ILE A 60 -4.90 -0.06 -0.08
N LYS A 61 -5.59 -1.21 0.01
CA LYS A 61 -6.78 -1.37 0.86
C LYS A 61 -6.47 -1.09 2.33
N GLY A 62 -5.36 -1.60 2.84
CA GLY A 62 -4.92 -1.41 4.22
C GLY A 62 -4.62 0.06 4.52
N LYS A 63 -3.91 0.76 3.62
CA LYS A 63 -3.63 2.19 3.82
C LYS A 63 -4.90 3.04 3.72
N MET A 64 -5.81 2.73 2.79
CA MET A 64 -7.12 3.38 2.71
C MET A 64 -7.92 3.16 3.99
N ARG A 65 -8.02 1.91 4.46
CA ARG A 65 -8.71 1.57 5.71
C ARG A 65 -8.14 2.36 6.89
N PHE A 66 -6.82 2.32 7.06
CA PHE A 66 -6.14 3.06 8.13
C PHE A 66 -6.50 4.54 8.12
N LEU A 67 -6.41 5.20 6.96
CA LEU A 67 -6.72 6.64 6.86
C LEU A 67 -8.21 6.91 7.14
N MET A 68 -9.11 6.03 6.69
CA MET A 68 -10.54 6.17 6.95
C MET A 68 -10.90 5.92 8.42
N GLU A 69 -10.27 4.94 9.07
CA GLU A 69 -10.45 4.71 10.52
C GLU A 69 -10.07 5.97 11.31
N TRP A 70 -8.94 6.60 10.99
CA TRP A 70 -8.56 7.89 11.59
C TRP A 70 -9.54 9.01 11.26
N ALA A 71 -9.94 9.15 9.99
CA ALA A 71 -10.83 10.22 9.54
C ALA A 71 -12.22 10.16 10.18
N PHE A 72 -12.71 8.96 10.47
CA PHE A 72 -14.03 8.74 11.08
C PHE A 72 -13.96 8.55 12.61
N GLY A 73 -12.79 8.73 13.24
CA GLY A 73 -12.63 8.55 14.69
C GLY A 73 -12.85 7.10 15.15
N LYS A 74 -12.61 6.14 14.26
CA LYS A 74 -12.76 4.69 14.46
C LYS A 74 -11.41 4.04 14.77
N VAL A 75 -10.63 4.68 15.63
CA VAL A 75 -9.35 4.15 16.12
C VAL A 75 -9.56 3.66 17.54
N ARG A 76 -9.15 2.43 17.82
CA ARG A 76 -9.34 1.81 19.15
C ARG A 76 -8.54 2.57 20.20
N ALA A 77 -9.24 3.14 21.18
CA ALA A 77 -8.64 3.98 22.23
C ALA A 77 -7.79 3.20 23.24
N ASN A 78 -7.90 1.88 23.27
CA ASN A 78 -7.12 1.01 24.16
C ASN A 78 -5.64 0.89 23.74
N GLY A 79 -5.24 1.44 22.59
CA GLY A 79 -3.85 1.49 22.14
C GLY A 79 -3.27 0.15 21.70
N ASP A 80 -4.09 -0.86 21.41
CA ASP A 80 -3.61 -2.19 21.01
C ASP A 80 -3.09 -2.27 19.56
N GLY A 81 -3.24 -1.18 18.79
CA GLY A 81 -2.78 -1.08 17.40
C GLY A 81 -3.59 -1.91 16.41
N LYS A 82 -4.73 -2.47 16.82
CA LYS A 82 -5.56 -3.32 15.98
C LYS A 82 -6.55 -2.49 15.16
N VAL A 83 -7.01 -3.09 14.06
CA VAL A 83 -8.01 -2.49 13.18
C VAL A 83 -9.35 -2.28 13.91
N TRP A 84 -10.15 -1.33 13.43
CA TRP A 84 -11.53 -1.18 13.89
C TRP A 84 -12.35 -2.44 13.56
N GLY A 85 -13.22 -2.88 14.45
CA GLY A 85 -13.93 -4.16 14.27
C GLY A 85 -13.04 -5.35 14.59
N TRP A 86 -12.08 -5.20 15.50
CA TRP A 86 -11.28 -6.34 15.96
C TRP A 86 -12.06 -7.20 16.95
N SER A 87 -12.82 -6.56 17.84
CA SER A 87 -13.66 -7.22 18.84
C SER A 87 -15.11 -6.79 18.71
N ASP A 88 -16.00 -7.54 19.36
CA ASP A 88 -17.45 -7.36 19.28
C ASP A 88 -17.87 -5.94 19.79
N GLU A 89 -17.08 -5.34 20.69
CA GLU A 89 -17.34 -3.98 21.21
C GLU A 89 -17.11 -2.85 20.19
N ASP A 90 -16.33 -3.09 19.13
CA ASP A 90 -16.14 -2.12 18.05
C ASP A 90 -17.30 -2.12 17.05
N VAL A 91 -18.17 -3.13 17.12
CA VAL A 91 -19.17 -3.38 16.10
C VAL A 91 -20.45 -2.65 16.43
N ALA A 92 -20.86 -1.75 15.54
CA ALA A 92 -22.14 -1.07 15.60
C ALA A 92 -22.91 -1.27 14.30
N PRO A 93 -24.23 -1.51 14.35
CA PRO A 93 -25.07 -1.42 13.16
C PRO A 93 -24.88 -0.05 12.49
N GLY A 94 -24.80 -0.05 11.17
CA GLY A 94 -24.59 1.15 10.38
C GLY A 94 -23.13 1.55 10.18
N ASP A 95 -22.16 0.84 10.76
CA ASP A 95 -20.77 1.30 10.75
C ASP A 95 -20.20 1.39 9.32
N PRO A 96 -19.82 2.60 8.85
CA PRO A 96 -19.41 2.82 7.47
C PRO A 96 -18.05 2.18 7.15
N ILE A 97 -17.17 2.01 8.15
CA ILE A 97 -15.87 1.39 7.96
C ILE A 97 -16.04 -0.12 7.80
N LEU A 98 -16.78 -0.77 8.71
CA LEU A 98 -16.99 -2.21 8.67
C LEU A 98 -17.77 -2.65 7.43
N ARG A 99 -18.71 -1.82 6.97
CA ARG A 99 -19.47 -2.05 5.74
C ARG A 99 -18.60 -2.05 4.48
N ILE A 100 -17.60 -1.18 4.41
CA ILE A 100 -16.72 -1.07 3.24
C ILE A 100 -15.54 -2.04 3.31
N PHE A 101 -14.89 -2.15 4.47
CA PHE A 101 -13.61 -2.86 4.63
C PHE A 101 -13.73 -4.23 5.33
N GLY A 102 -14.85 -4.51 5.98
CA GLY A 102 -15.10 -5.73 6.75
C GLY A 102 -14.55 -5.69 8.17
N THR A 103 -14.99 -6.65 8.97
CA THR A 103 -14.64 -6.81 10.39
C THR A 103 -13.84 -8.09 10.64
N ALA A 104 -13.03 -8.11 11.69
CA ALA A 104 -12.35 -9.30 12.22
C ALA A 104 -13.04 -9.87 13.47
N ALA A 105 -14.05 -9.17 14.00
CA ALA A 105 -14.89 -9.62 15.09
C ALA A 105 -15.65 -10.92 14.74
N LYS A 106 -16.30 -11.53 15.73
CA LYS A 106 -17.01 -12.79 15.52
C LYS A 106 -18.15 -12.61 14.51
N LYS A 107 -18.48 -13.69 13.78
CA LYS A 107 -19.47 -13.67 12.69
C LYS A 107 -20.88 -13.28 13.14
N ASP A 108 -21.20 -13.47 14.42
CA ASP A 108 -22.46 -13.13 15.06
C ASP A 108 -22.52 -11.67 15.54
N ALA A 109 -21.36 -11.01 15.73
CA ALA A 109 -21.30 -9.59 16.08
C ALA A 109 -21.66 -8.68 14.89
N TRP A 110 -21.38 -9.13 13.65
CA TRP A 110 -21.63 -8.35 12.44
C TRP A 110 -22.66 -9.01 11.52
N LEU A 111 -23.83 -8.37 11.44
CA LEU A 111 -25.00 -8.91 10.73
C LEU A 111 -25.25 -8.29 9.35
N GLU A 112 -24.57 -7.19 9.00
CA GLU A 112 -24.84 -6.40 7.77
C GLU A 112 -24.11 -6.90 6.51
N GLY A 113 -23.66 -8.15 6.54
CA GLY A 113 -23.13 -8.85 5.36
C GLY A 113 -21.64 -8.64 5.08
N PRO A 114 -21.15 -9.09 3.91
CA PRO A 114 -19.72 -9.12 3.61
C PRO A 114 -19.14 -7.74 3.27
N THR A 115 -17.82 -7.69 3.19
CA THR A 115 -17.05 -6.54 2.71
C THR A 115 -17.47 -6.12 1.30
N ARG A 116 -17.70 -4.81 1.09
CA ARG A 116 -18.15 -4.26 -0.21
C ARG A 116 -17.01 -3.79 -1.12
N LEU A 117 -15.78 -3.63 -0.60
CA LEU A 117 -14.62 -3.18 -1.37
C LEU A 117 -13.65 -4.33 -1.70
N LEU A 118 -13.47 -4.57 -2.99
CA LEU A 118 -12.40 -5.36 -3.57
C LEU A 118 -11.35 -4.42 -4.17
N VAL A 119 -10.08 -4.61 -3.81
CA VAL A 119 -8.96 -3.83 -4.35
C VAL A 119 -8.01 -4.81 -5.04
N ARG A 120 -7.75 -4.59 -6.34
CA ARG A 120 -6.83 -5.40 -7.14
C ARG A 120 -5.40 -4.88 -7.00
N ASP A 121 -4.45 -5.77 -7.28
CA ASP A 121 -3.04 -5.40 -7.39
C ASP A 121 -2.85 -4.40 -8.54
N ALA A 122 -2.08 -3.35 -8.30
CA ALA A 122 -1.74 -2.38 -9.33
C ALA A 122 -0.44 -2.81 -10.01
N MET A 123 -0.58 -3.35 -11.21
CA MET A 123 0.54 -3.78 -12.04
C MET A 123 1.23 -2.59 -12.70
N LEU A 124 2.52 -2.75 -12.99
CA LEU A 124 3.30 -1.77 -13.72
C LEU A 124 2.71 -1.52 -15.11
N ASP A 125 2.61 -0.26 -15.53
CA ASP A 125 2.18 0.10 -16.87
C ASP A 125 3.19 -0.40 -17.92
N THR A 126 2.69 -1.18 -18.87
CA THR A 126 3.53 -1.87 -19.87
C THR A 126 4.25 -0.88 -20.77
N ALA A 127 3.61 0.24 -21.14
CA ALA A 127 4.23 1.25 -22.00
C ALA A 127 5.36 1.98 -21.26
N TRP A 128 5.18 2.28 -19.97
CA TRP A 128 6.25 2.84 -19.15
C TRP A 128 7.40 1.85 -18.99
N ARG A 129 7.11 0.58 -18.71
CA ARG A 129 8.10 -0.49 -18.57
C ARG A 129 8.97 -0.61 -19.82
N GLU A 130 8.34 -0.72 -21.00
CA GLU A 130 9.04 -0.81 -22.27
C GLU A 130 9.91 0.42 -22.54
N GLN A 131 9.41 1.62 -22.23
CA GLN A 131 10.17 2.85 -22.37
C GLN A 131 11.38 2.88 -21.44
N ALA A 132 11.22 2.50 -20.17
CA ALA A 132 12.31 2.48 -19.21
C ALA A 132 13.42 1.51 -19.66
N LEU A 133 13.05 0.28 -20.03
CA LEU A 133 14.00 -0.75 -20.47
C LEU A 133 14.69 -0.39 -21.79
N SER A 134 13.95 0.14 -22.79
CA SER A 134 14.55 0.58 -24.06
C SER A 134 15.50 1.77 -23.90
N ALA A 135 15.28 2.59 -22.87
CA ALA A 135 16.20 3.66 -22.48
C ALA A 135 17.36 3.19 -21.59
N GLY A 136 17.49 1.88 -21.33
CA GLY A 136 18.53 1.31 -20.47
C GLY A 136 18.39 1.66 -18.99
N ARG A 137 17.18 2.03 -18.53
CA ARG A 137 16.90 2.34 -17.13
C ARG A 137 16.46 1.09 -16.38
N GLU A 138 16.81 1.04 -15.10
CA GLU A 138 16.30 0.05 -14.17
C GLU A 138 14.88 0.40 -13.70
N LEU A 139 14.07 -0.62 -13.40
CA LEU A 139 12.70 -0.44 -12.89
C LEU A 139 12.67 -0.12 -11.39
N THR A 140 13.79 -0.35 -10.70
CA THR A 140 14.02 -0.08 -9.28
C THR A 140 15.39 0.58 -9.11
N GLU A 141 15.61 1.22 -7.96
CA GLU A 141 16.91 1.80 -7.59
C GLU A 141 17.25 1.42 -6.14
N ILE A 142 18.55 1.35 -5.83
CA ILE A 142 19.04 1.11 -4.47
C ILE A 142 19.33 2.45 -3.80
N LYS A 143 18.64 2.70 -2.68
CA LYS A 143 18.92 3.84 -1.80
C LYS A 143 19.66 3.36 -0.55
N THR A 144 20.87 3.87 -0.34
CA THR A 144 21.65 3.62 0.88
C THR A 144 21.35 4.67 1.94
N GLU A 145 21.04 4.24 3.15
CA GLU A 145 20.83 5.09 4.32
C GLU A 145 21.83 4.75 5.43
N VAL A 146 22.30 5.77 6.15
CA VAL A 146 23.26 5.62 7.25
C VAL A 146 22.69 6.22 8.53
N THR A 147 22.90 5.53 9.65
CA THR A 147 22.61 6.09 10.97
C THR A 147 23.79 6.96 11.38
N ILE A 148 23.54 8.20 11.79
CA ILE A 148 24.58 9.16 12.18
C ILE A 148 24.59 9.32 13.69
N ASP A 149 25.76 9.16 14.29
CA ASP A 149 26.02 9.52 15.69
C ASP A 149 25.88 11.04 15.86
N ARG A 150 24.96 11.45 16.73
CA ARG A 150 24.63 12.88 16.93
C ARG A 150 25.69 13.64 17.73
N ILE A 151 26.57 12.96 18.45
CA ILE A 151 27.66 13.56 19.24
C ILE A 151 28.94 13.58 18.41
N ALA A 152 29.31 12.45 17.79
CA ALA A 152 30.56 12.33 17.05
C ALA A 152 30.47 12.84 15.60
N GLY A 153 29.26 13.04 15.05
CA GLY A 153 29.04 13.55 13.70
C GLY A 153 29.44 12.59 12.57
N LYS A 154 29.71 11.33 12.89
CA LYS A 154 30.08 10.26 11.93
C LYS A 154 29.00 9.19 11.83
N ALA A 155 29.17 8.25 10.90
CA ALA A 155 28.35 7.03 10.89
C ALA A 155 28.42 6.33 12.25
N LEU A 156 27.26 5.92 12.77
CA LEU A 156 27.16 5.23 14.05
C LEU A 156 27.80 3.85 13.92
N ASP A 157 28.80 3.60 14.78
CA ASP A 157 29.56 2.36 14.77
C ASP A 157 28.62 1.15 15.05
N GLY A 158 28.81 0.04 14.34
CA GLY A 158 28.08 -1.21 14.55
C GLY A 158 26.67 -1.32 13.94
N VAL A 159 26.12 -0.25 13.34
CA VAL A 159 24.77 -0.30 12.72
C VAL A 159 24.80 -0.52 11.20
N GLY A 160 25.93 -0.22 10.54
CA GLY A 160 26.11 -0.40 9.10
C GLY A 160 25.24 0.53 8.24
N ALA A 161 25.54 0.59 6.94
CA ALA A 161 24.68 1.26 5.97
C ALA A 161 23.58 0.28 5.54
N ARG A 162 22.34 0.76 5.46
CA ARG A 162 21.19 -0.04 5.03
C ARG A 162 20.86 0.25 3.58
N GLN A 163 20.69 -0.79 2.78
CA GLN A 163 20.29 -0.67 1.39
C GLN A 163 18.78 -0.97 1.25
N THR A 164 18.05 -0.02 0.71
CA THR A 164 16.61 -0.15 0.45
C THR A 164 16.36 -0.05 -1.04
N GLU A 165 15.82 -1.09 -1.63
CA GLU A 165 15.33 -1.04 -3.00
C GLU A 165 14.03 -0.22 -3.04
N ARG A 166 13.83 0.60 -4.07
CA ARG A 166 12.58 1.33 -4.26
C ARG A 166 12.29 1.55 -5.73
N VAL A 167 11.02 1.71 -6.08
CA VAL A 167 10.60 2.16 -7.41
C VAL A 167 10.96 3.64 -7.55
N PRO A 168 11.71 4.06 -8.58
CA PRO A 168 12.12 5.44 -8.76
C PRO A 168 10.90 6.33 -9.07
N PRO A 169 10.96 7.63 -8.72
CA PRO A 169 9.92 8.56 -9.10
C PRO A 169 9.88 8.78 -10.61
N VAL A 170 8.70 9.13 -11.12
CA VAL A 170 8.48 9.44 -12.54
C VAL A 170 9.34 10.61 -13.02
N ARG A 171 9.67 11.52 -12.11
CA ARG A 171 10.48 12.70 -12.38
C ARG A 171 11.79 12.60 -11.61
N GLY A 172 12.91 12.54 -12.32
CA GLY A 172 14.21 12.87 -11.73
C GLY A 172 14.11 14.26 -11.09
N SER A 173 14.20 14.31 -9.76
CA SER A 173 14.10 15.56 -8.98
C SER A 173 15.21 16.53 -9.40
N PRO A 174 14.86 17.76 -9.81
CA PRO A 174 14.78 18.82 -8.81
C PRO A 174 13.39 19.49 -8.78
N SER A 175 13.00 19.91 -7.58
CA SER A 175 11.81 20.69 -7.21
C SER A 175 11.06 21.33 -8.40
N ARG A 176 9.82 20.88 -8.63
CA ARG A 176 8.94 21.42 -9.68
C ARG A 176 8.80 22.96 -9.55
N ARG A 177 9.30 23.69 -10.56
CA ARG A 177 8.62 24.91 -11.02
C ARG A 177 7.47 24.49 -11.93
N HIS A 178 6.30 25.05 -11.70
CA HIS A 178 5.11 24.88 -12.50
C HIS A 178 5.30 25.57 -13.86
N SER A 179 5.43 24.81 -14.95
CA SER A 179 5.05 25.28 -16.29
C SER A 179 4.99 24.13 -17.28
N GLY A 180 3.92 24.08 -18.05
CA GLY A 180 3.98 23.66 -19.45
C GLY A 180 3.82 22.18 -19.74
N SER A 181 2.67 21.85 -20.31
CA SER A 181 2.33 20.64 -21.06
C SER A 181 3.49 20.08 -21.89
N SER A 182 3.97 18.88 -21.56
CA SER A 182 4.54 17.95 -22.53
C SER A 182 4.10 16.52 -22.17
N ARG A 183 3.54 15.81 -23.14
CA ARG A 183 3.13 14.40 -23.00
C ARG A 183 4.39 13.55 -22.97
N LEU A 184 4.89 13.24 -21.79
CA LEU A 184 5.91 12.22 -21.56
C LEU A 184 5.31 11.13 -20.68
N ALA A 185 5.52 9.87 -21.07
CA ALA A 185 4.93 8.70 -20.43
C ALA A 185 5.33 8.65 -18.95
N GLU A 186 4.31 8.68 -18.10
CA GLU A 186 4.44 8.70 -16.65
C GLU A 186 4.65 7.27 -16.13
N THR A 187 5.36 7.07 -15.02
CA THR A 187 5.31 5.80 -14.29
C THR A 187 3.91 5.67 -13.74
N ARG A 188 3.19 4.73 -14.32
CA ARG A 188 1.78 4.49 -14.08
C ARG A 188 1.71 3.07 -13.53
N ALA A 189 1.07 2.86 -12.39
CA ALA A 189 0.58 1.52 -12.06
C ALA A 189 -0.92 1.52 -12.37
N ARG A 190 -1.37 0.62 -13.23
CA ARG A 190 -2.77 0.57 -13.64
C ARG A 190 -3.53 -0.33 -12.68
N MET A 191 -4.54 0.23 -12.02
CA MET A 191 -5.54 -0.57 -11.30
C MET A 191 -6.67 -0.88 -12.28
N THR A 192 -6.85 -2.16 -12.56
CA THR A 192 -8.03 -2.69 -13.26
C THR A 192 -9.07 -3.18 -12.29
#